data_AF-A0A2V2AR55-F1
#
_entry.id   AF-A0A2V2AR55-F1
#
_cell.length_a   1.000
_cell.length_b   1.000
_cell.length_c   1.000
_cell.angle_alpha   90.00
_cell.angle_beta   90.00
_cell.angle_gamma   90.00
#
_symmetry.space_group_name_H-M   'P 1'
#
loop_
_entity.id
_entity.type
_entity.pdbx_description
1 polymer ?
#
loop_
_entity_poly.entity_id
_entity_poly.type
_entity_poly.pdbx_seq_one_letter_code
_entity_poly.pdbx_strand_id
1 'polypeptide(L)'
;MNFSYSGVDYVITSMYSVLDDAWYLELAVSADQRHVATAIVPDEDPRREPVVRFHPGGAPLSLPYAVMRWFLDRVEAEVRSSRAWMELRPELVAVIHALRQEHLGIIDDEDFTAVLAEVRASVPEADLPIVLAAAFERRPDGSSVREAQD
;
A
#
# COMPACT_ATOMS: atom_id res chain seq x y z
N MET A 1 -0.65 -4.11 -10.11
CA MET A 1 -0.30 -5.55 -9.99
C MET A 1 -1.32 -6.38 -10.75
N ASN A 2 -0.91 -7.41 -11.49
CA ASN A 2 -1.83 -8.18 -12.34
C ASN A 2 -1.97 -9.64 -11.87
N PHE A 3 -3.15 -10.21 -12.04
CA PHE A 3 -3.43 -11.61 -11.74
C PHE A 3 -4.38 -12.20 -12.79
N SER A 4 -3.94 -13.23 -13.48
CA SER A 4 -4.72 -13.90 -14.52
C SER A 4 -5.43 -15.13 -13.94
N TYR A 5 -6.75 -15.23 -14.15
CA TYR A 5 -7.53 -16.40 -13.75
C TYR A 5 -8.46 -16.82 -14.88
N SER A 6 -8.32 -18.06 -15.35
CA SER A 6 -9.15 -18.65 -16.43
C SER A 6 -9.25 -17.78 -17.69
N GLY A 7 -8.16 -17.07 -18.05
CA GLY A 7 -8.11 -16.21 -19.24
C GLY A 7 -8.69 -14.80 -19.04
N VAL A 8 -9.05 -14.43 -17.82
CA VAL A 8 -9.44 -13.05 -17.46
C VAL A 8 -8.33 -12.44 -16.59
N ASP A 9 -7.89 -11.25 -16.97
CA ASP A 9 -6.86 -10.51 -16.24
C ASP A 9 -7.50 -9.52 -15.27
N TYR A 10 -7.08 -9.59 -14.01
CA TYR A 10 -7.46 -8.68 -12.96
C TYR A 10 -6.28 -7.78 -12.59
N VAL A 11 -6.57 -6.54 -12.26
CA VAL A 11 -5.56 -5.56 -11.85
C VAL A 11 -5.93 -4.95 -10.50
N ILE A 12 -4.91 -4.75 -9.68
CA ILE A 12 -4.98 -3.88 -8.50
C ILE A 12 -4.18 -2.62 -8.78
N THR A 13 -4.86 -1.48 -8.66
CA THR A 13 -4.25 -0.15 -8.61
C THR A 13 -4.33 0.38 -7.18
N SER A 14 -3.39 1.26 -6.84
CA SER A 14 -3.29 1.86 -5.51
C SER A 14 -3.16 3.37 -5.66
N MET A 15 -3.86 4.10 -4.81
CA MET A 15 -3.82 5.56 -4.75
C MET A 15 -3.88 5.98 -3.29
N TYR A 16 -3.02 6.92 -2.89
CA TYR A 16 -3.14 7.56 -1.60
C TYR A 16 -4.05 8.79 -1.71
N SER A 17 -5.02 8.90 -0.81
CA SER A 17 -5.88 10.08 -0.67
C SER A 17 -5.38 10.92 0.49
N VAL A 18 -4.68 12.02 0.17
CA VAL A 18 -4.25 13.05 1.13
C VAL A 18 -5.42 13.62 1.93
N LEU A 19 -6.61 13.72 1.32
CA LEU A 19 -7.77 14.27 2.00
C LEU A 19 -8.36 13.32 3.04
N ASP A 20 -8.19 12.02 2.84
CA ASP A 20 -8.76 10.98 3.70
C ASP A 20 -7.72 10.33 4.62
N ASP A 21 -6.43 10.68 4.47
CA ASP A 21 -5.28 9.99 5.05
C ASP A 21 -5.41 8.46 4.92
N ALA A 22 -5.67 8.02 3.68
CA ALA A 22 -6.02 6.63 3.41
C ALA A 22 -5.52 6.12 2.07
N TRP A 23 -5.15 4.86 2.06
CA TRP A 23 -4.89 4.09 0.86
C TRP A 23 -6.17 3.54 0.25
N TYR A 24 -6.35 3.79 -1.04
CA TYR A 24 -7.40 3.21 -1.86
C TYR A 24 -6.78 2.14 -2.76
N LEU A 25 -7.17 0.89 -2.54
CA LEU A 25 -6.79 -0.24 -3.39
C LEU A 25 -7.98 -0.67 -4.23
N GLU A 26 -7.88 -0.51 -5.53
CA GLU A 26 -8.98 -0.80 -6.45
C GLU A 26 -8.71 -2.09 -7.21
N LEU A 27 -9.67 -3.02 -7.13
CA LEU A 27 -9.71 -4.21 -7.96
C LEU A 27 -10.54 -3.92 -9.21
N ALA A 28 -9.97 -4.17 -10.38
CA ALA A 28 -10.66 -4.05 -11.66
C ALA A 28 -10.40 -5.25 -12.58
N VAL A 29 -11.31 -5.49 -13.51
CA VAL A 29 -11.06 -6.36 -14.67
C VAL A 29 -10.30 -5.56 -15.70
N SER A 30 -9.14 -6.05 -16.14
CA SER A 30 -8.19 -5.28 -16.96
C SER A 30 -8.73 -4.96 -18.34
N ALA A 31 -9.48 -5.90 -18.94
CA ALA A 31 -9.96 -5.82 -20.32
C ALA A 31 -10.94 -4.66 -20.57
N ASP A 32 -11.78 -4.32 -19.59
CA ASP A 32 -12.80 -3.27 -19.69
C ASP A 32 -12.70 -2.21 -18.59
N GLN A 33 -11.66 -2.27 -17.75
CA GLN A 33 -11.46 -1.40 -16.58
C GLN A 33 -12.70 -1.36 -15.67
N ARG A 34 -13.48 -2.44 -15.63
CA ARG A 34 -14.65 -2.52 -14.77
C ARG A 34 -14.18 -2.61 -13.31
N HIS A 35 -14.41 -1.55 -12.56
CA HIS A 35 -14.20 -1.53 -11.11
C HIS A 35 -15.09 -2.55 -10.43
N VAL A 36 -14.48 -3.33 -9.57
CA VAL A 36 -15.11 -4.47 -8.89
C VAL A 36 -15.25 -4.18 -7.41
N ALA A 37 -14.15 -3.78 -6.79
CA ALA A 37 -14.10 -3.49 -5.38
C ALA A 37 -13.05 -2.41 -5.11
N THR A 38 -13.25 -1.68 -4.02
CA THR A 38 -12.28 -0.72 -3.49
C THR A 38 -12.09 -1.00 -2.02
N ALA A 39 -10.87 -1.29 -1.60
CA ALA A 39 -10.49 -1.31 -0.20
C ALA A 39 -9.97 0.07 0.20
N ILE A 40 -10.41 0.55 1.35
CA ILE A 40 -9.97 1.81 1.96
C ILE A 40 -9.25 1.42 3.24
N VAL A 41 -7.95 1.71 3.29
CA VAL A 41 -7.06 1.44 4.42
C VAL A 41 -6.62 2.78 5.00
N PRO A 42 -7.27 3.24 6.09
CA PRO A 42 -6.86 4.45 6.79
C PRO A 42 -5.49 4.25 7.42
N ASP A 43 -4.59 5.22 7.29
CA ASP A 43 -3.24 5.15 7.85
C ASP A 43 -2.95 6.19 8.97
N GLU A 44 -3.93 7.04 9.27
CA GLU A 44 -3.93 8.02 10.36
C GLU A 44 -4.23 7.42 11.74
N ASP A 45 -4.97 6.31 11.81
CA ASP A 45 -5.26 5.59 13.05
C ASP A 45 -5.19 4.07 12.84
N PRO A 46 -4.20 3.36 13.46
CA PRO A 46 -4.04 1.92 13.29
C PRO A 46 -5.22 1.10 13.83
N ARG A 47 -6.09 1.70 14.65
CA ARG A 47 -7.29 1.06 15.22
C ARG A 47 -8.50 1.14 14.29
N ARG A 48 -8.46 1.99 13.26
CA ARG A 48 -9.57 2.15 12.34
C ARG A 48 -9.66 0.93 11.44
N GLU A 49 -10.86 0.35 11.34
CA GLU A 49 -11.08 -0.86 10.56
C GLU A 49 -11.07 -0.54 9.05
N PRO A 50 -10.29 -1.26 8.23
CA PRO A 50 -10.34 -1.14 6.79
C PRO A 50 -11.70 -1.53 6.23
N VAL A 51 -12.14 -0.88 5.16
CA VAL A 51 -13.45 -1.14 4.54
C VAL A 51 -13.27 -1.57 3.10
N VAL A 52 -13.93 -2.67 2.71
CA VAL A 52 -14.03 -3.09 1.31
C VAL A 52 -15.43 -2.77 0.78
N ARG A 53 -15.49 -1.93 -0.24
CA ARG A 53 -16.72 -1.59 -0.98
C ARG A 53 -16.75 -2.40 -2.27
N PHE A 54 -17.92 -2.93 -2.61
CA PHE A 54 -18.14 -3.62 -3.87
C PHE A 54 -18.94 -2.74 -4.82
N HIS A 55 -18.56 -2.74 -6.09
CA HIS A 55 -19.17 -1.95 -7.15
C HIS A 55 -19.89 -2.89 -8.14
N PRO A 56 -21.11 -3.36 -7.82
CA PRO A 56 -21.88 -4.13 -8.78
C PRO A 56 -22.30 -3.19 -9.91
N GLY A 57 -21.58 -3.20 -11.02
CA GLY A 57 -21.84 -2.41 -12.23
C GLY A 57 -23.11 -2.81 -12.97
N GLY A 58 -24.25 -2.88 -12.27
CA GLY A 58 -25.56 -3.30 -12.76
C GLY A 58 -25.74 -4.82 -12.86
N ALA A 59 -24.85 -5.51 -13.60
CA ALA A 59 -24.91 -6.96 -13.73
C ALA A 59 -24.29 -7.67 -12.51
N PRO A 60 -24.85 -8.80 -12.04
CA PRO A 60 -24.21 -9.64 -11.04
C PRO A 60 -22.81 -10.06 -11.50
N LEU A 61 -21.80 -9.67 -10.73
CA LEU A 61 -20.41 -10.05 -10.98
C LEU A 61 -20.02 -11.19 -10.04
N SER A 62 -19.62 -12.31 -10.62
CA SER A 62 -19.03 -13.43 -9.86
C SER A 62 -17.52 -13.29 -9.89
N LEU A 63 -16.91 -13.09 -8.71
CA LEU A 63 -15.45 -13.06 -8.59
C LEU A 63 -14.93 -14.45 -8.22
N PRO A 64 -13.91 -14.96 -8.93
CA PRO A 64 -13.22 -16.16 -8.49
C PRO A 64 -12.66 -15.97 -7.08
N TYR A 65 -12.82 -16.99 -6.22
CA TYR A 65 -12.30 -16.96 -4.86
C TYR A 65 -10.78 -16.66 -4.81
N ALA A 66 -10.02 -17.22 -5.76
CA ALA A 66 -8.57 -16.98 -5.85
C ALA A 66 -8.23 -15.50 -6.08
N VAL A 67 -9.02 -14.80 -6.91
CA VAL A 67 -8.86 -13.35 -7.19
C VAL A 67 -9.20 -12.55 -5.94
N MET A 68 -10.30 -12.90 -5.25
CA MET A 68 -10.68 -12.24 -4.01
C MET A 68 -9.61 -12.40 -2.93
N ARG A 69 -9.08 -13.62 -2.75
CA ARG A 69 -8.01 -13.88 -1.80
C ARG A 69 -6.76 -13.08 -2.13
N TRP A 70 -6.32 -13.08 -3.39
CA TRP A 70 -5.19 -12.27 -3.84
C TRP A 70 -5.38 -10.78 -3.56
N PHE A 71 -6.58 -10.24 -3.81
CA PHE A 71 -6.90 -8.85 -3.48
C PHE A 71 -6.83 -8.60 -1.98
N LEU A 72 -7.45 -9.44 -1.16
CA LEU A 72 -7.44 -9.31 0.29
C LEU A 72 -6.03 -9.48 0.90
N ASP A 73 -5.18 -10.33 0.31
CA ASP A 73 -3.78 -10.48 0.73
C ASP A 73 -3.01 -9.17 0.51
N ARG A 74 -3.29 -8.45 -0.59
CA ARG A 74 -2.68 -7.13 -0.85
C ARG A 74 -3.22 -6.05 0.09
N VAL A 75 -4.51 -6.09 0.42
CA VAL A 75 -5.13 -5.19 1.42
C VAL A 75 -4.50 -5.44 2.79
N GLU A 76 -4.37 -6.70 3.21
CA GLU A 76 -3.76 -7.10 4.47
C GLU A 76 -2.28 -6.69 4.55
N ALA A 77 -1.54 -6.74 3.42
CA ALA A 77 -0.19 -6.18 3.36
C ALA A 77 -0.17 -4.67 3.63
N GLU A 78 -1.11 -3.92 3.06
CA GLU A 78 -1.19 -2.47 3.30
C GLU A 78 -1.55 -2.16 4.76
N VAL A 79 -2.52 -2.89 5.33
CA VAL A 79 -2.92 -2.74 6.74
C VAL A 79 -1.75 -3.00 7.67
N ARG A 80 -0.96 -4.04 7.40
CA ARG A 80 0.23 -4.36 8.19
C ARG A 80 1.27 -3.25 8.11
N SER A 81 1.54 -2.74 6.91
CA SER A 81 2.47 -1.63 6.70
C SER A 81 2.00 -0.40 7.48
N SER A 82 0.75 0.02 7.28
CA SER A 82 0.15 1.19 7.97
C SER A 82 0.22 1.08 9.50
N ARG A 83 -0.07 -0.11 10.05
CA ARG A 83 0.02 -0.32 11.50
C ARG A 83 1.45 -0.35 12.01
N ALA A 84 2.38 -0.95 11.27
CA ALA A 84 3.77 -1.11 11.72
C ALA A 84 4.48 0.22 11.96
N TRP A 85 4.32 1.20 11.07
CA TRP A 85 4.98 2.50 11.28
C TRP A 85 4.27 3.37 12.32
N MET A 86 2.96 3.20 12.52
CA MET A 86 2.19 3.88 13.58
C MET A 86 2.55 3.41 14.99
N GLU A 87 3.23 2.26 15.14
CA GLU A 87 3.77 1.78 16.42
C GLU A 87 5.12 2.43 16.80
N LEU A 88 5.72 3.22 15.90
CA LEU A 88 6.98 3.91 16.16
C LEU A 88 6.80 5.10 17.13
N ARG A 89 7.93 5.68 17.54
CA ARG A 89 7.93 6.91 18.35
C ARG A 89 7.22 8.04 17.60
N PRO A 90 6.44 8.91 18.28
CA PRO A 90 5.64 9.95 17.64
C PRO A 90 6.42 10.86 16.67
N GLU A 91 7.68 11.17 16.99
CA GLU A 91 8.55 11.98 16.13
C GLU A 91 8.86 11.29 14.79
N LEU A 92 8.98 9.96 14.77
CA LEU A 92 9.23 9.17 13.55
C LEU A 92 7.94 9.02 12.74
N VAL A 93 6.81 8.80 13.42
CA VAL A 93 5.47 8.77 12.83
C VAL A 93 5.20 10.06 12.06
N ALA A 94 5.52 11.22 12.66
CA ALA A 94 5.33 12.51 12.01
C ALA A 94 6.17 12.68 10.72
N VAL A 95 7.41 12.19 10.72
CA VAL A 95 8.27 12.20 9.51
C VAL A 95 7.70 11.32 8.42
N ILE A 96 7.28 10.09 8.76
CA ILE A 96 6.73 9.13 7.79
C ILE A 96 5.42 9.66 7.19
N HIS A 97 4.57 10.24 8.03
CA HIS A 97 3.33 10.88 7.59
C HIS A 97 3.62 12.03 6.61
N ALA A 98 4.57 12.92 6.93
CA ALA A 98 4.96 14.02 6.03
C ALA A 98 5.48 13.51 4.66
N LEU A 99 6.33 12.49 4.67
CA LEU A 99 6.85 11.87 3.45
C LEU A 99 5.72 11.25 2.60
N ARG A 100 4.76 10.56 3.22
CA ARG A 100 3.63 9.98 2.49
C ARG A 100 2.73 11.04 1.87
N GLN A 101 2.53 12.17 2.55
CA GLN A 101 1.79 13.31 2.01
C GLN A 101 2.49 13.94 0.81
N GLU A 102 3.83 14.08 0.85
CA GLU A 102 4.62 14.65 -0.23
C GLU A 102 4.68 13.73 -1.46
N HIS A 103 4.90 12.44 -1.25
CA HIS A 103 5.07 11.45 -2.32
C HIS A 103 3.75 10.74 -2.71
N LEU A 104 2.59 11.25 -2.25
CA LEU A 104 1.27 10.65 -2.47
C LEU A 104 1.23 9.15 -2.16
N GLY A 105 1.98 8.73 -1.13
CA GLY A 105 2.21 7.35 -0.73
C GLY A 105 2.93 6.46 -1.76
N ILE A 106 2.98 6.83 -3.04
CA ILE A 106 3.56 6.03 -4.12
C ILE A 106 5.06 6.33 -4.15
N ILE A 107 5.84 5.33 -3.75
CA ILE A 107 7.29 5.37 -3.92
C ILE A 107 7.65 4.11 -4.67
N ASP A 108 7.77 4.23 -5.99
CA ASP A 108 8.31 3.16 -6.79
C ASP A 108 9.83 3.04 -6.61
N ASP A 109 10.42 1.97 -7.13
CA ASP A 109 11.85 1.69 -6.99
C ASP A 109 12.73 2.77 -7.65
N GLU A 110 12.24 3.45 -8.68
CA GLU A 110 12.99 4.50 -9.39
C GLU A 110 13.07 5.77 -8.54
N ASP A 111 11.97 6.15 -7.90
CA ASP A 111 11.87 7.33 -7.03
C ASP A 111 12.39 7.07 -5.61
N PHE A 112 12.51 5.81 -5.19
CA PHE A 112 12.94 5.46 -3.84
C PHE A 112 14.33 6.01 -3.47
N THR A 113 15.22 6.23 -4.44
CA THR A 113 16.55 6.81 -4.17
C THR A 113 16.44 8.23 -3.62
N ALA A 114 15.53 9.04 -4.16
CA ALA A 114 15.30 10.40 -3.69
C ALA A 114 14.66 10.39 -2.30
N VAL A 115 13.66 9.54 -2.10
CA VAL A 115 13.01 9.37 -0.79
C VAL A 115 13.98 8.87 0.28
N LEU A 116 14.86 7.93 -0.05
CA LEU A 116 15.87 7.43 0.87
C LEU A 116 16.84 8.54 1.32
N ALA A 117 17.20 9.45 0.42
CA ALA A 117 18.03 10.61 0.78
C ALA A 117 17.29 11.55 1.74
N GLU A 118 15.99 11.77 1.52
CA GLU A 118 15.16 12.60 2.38
C GLU A 118 14.94 11.97 3.77
N VAL A 119 14.68 10.66 3.83
CA VAL A 119 14.59 9.90 5.09
C VAL A 119 15.90 10.01 5.87
N ARG A 120 17.06 9.87 5.21
CA ARG A 120 18.39 10.03 5.83
C ARG A 120 18.65 11.44 6.37
N ALA A 121 18.04 12.46 5.76
CA ALA A 121 18.15 13.83 6.24
C ALA A 121 17.22 14.10 7.45
N SER A 122 16.08 13.41 7.52
CA SER A 122 15.01 13.67 8.48
C SER A 122 15.02 12.75 9.71
N VAL A 123 15.69 11.59 9.62
CA VAL A 123 15.69 10.55 10.65
C VAL A 123 17.11 10.32 11.17
N PRO A 124 17.33 10.23 12.50
CA PRO A 124 18.64 9.89 13.05
C PRO A 124 19.15 8.55 12.51
N GLU A 125 20.46 8.43 12.29
CA GLU A 125 21.06 7.23 11.68
C GLU A 125 20.71 5.93 12.43
N ALA A 126 20.60 6.00 13.76
CA ALA A 126 20.21 4.86 14.60
C ALA A 126 18.77 4.37 14.35
N ASP A 127 17.89 5.25 13.87
CA ASP A 127 16.47 4.98 13.62
C ASP A 127 16.17 4.63 12.16
N LEU A 128 17.13 4.83 11.24
CA LEU A 128 16.94 4.54 9.82
C LEU A 128 16.49 3.09 9.56
N PRO A 129 17.08 2.04 10.17
CA PRO A 129 16.67 0.67 9.88
C PRO A 129 15.22 0.39 10.26
N ILE A 130 14.75 0.93 11.39
CA ILE A 130 13.38 0.68 11.86
C ILE A 130 12.35 1.47 11.03
N VAL A 131 12.67 2.71 10.66
CA VAL A 131 11.81 3.52 9.78
C VAL A 131 11.70 2.90 8.39
N LEU A 132 12.83 2.51 7.79
CA LEU A 132 12.83 1.93 6.44
C LEU A 132 12.09 0.59 6.37
N ALA A 133 12.26 -0.25 7.40
CA ALA A 133 11.55 -1.52 7.46
C ALA A 133 10.04 -1.32 7.67
N ALA A 134 9.63 -0.42 8.58
CA ALA A 134 8.23 -0.26 8.95
C ALA A 134 7.40 0.51 7.92
N ALA A 135 7.95 1.58 7.32
CA ALA A 135 7.19 2.47 6.44
C ALA A 135 7.29 2.09 4.95
N PHE A 136 8.40 1.48 4.55
CA PHE A 136 8.75 1.27 3.14
C PHE A 136 9.07 -0.18 2.79
N GLU A 137 9.07 -1.11 3.76
CA GLU A 137 9.50 -2.50 3.59
C GLU A 137 10.90 -2.62 2.96
N ARG A 138 11.81 -1.68 3.33
CA ARG A 138 13.16 -1.55 2.74
C ARG A 138 14.26 -1.65 3.78
N ARG A 139 15.44 -2.07 3.33
CA ARG A 139 16.69 -2.08 4.10
C ARG A 139 17.39 -0.73 4.00
N PRO A 140 18.37 -0.42 4.89
CA PRO A 140 19.14 0.83 4.86
C PRO A 140 19.87 1.13 3.55
N ASP A 141 20.19 0.09 2.76
CA ASP A 141 20.81 0.20 1.44
C ASP A 141 19.79 0.41 0.30
N GLY A 142 18.49 0.39 0.61
CA GLY A 142 17.38 0.57 -0.33
C GLY A 142 16.86 -0.72 -0.97
N SER A 143 17.41 -1.89 -0.63
CA SER A 143 16.86 -3.15 -1.10
C SER A 143 15.54 -3.49 -0.39
N SER A 144 14.66 -4.28 -1.01
CA SER A 144 13.45 -4.78 -0.36
C SER A 144 13.77 -5.71 0.83
N VAL A 145 12.90 -5.73 1.84
CA VAL A 145 12.99 -6.65 3.00
C VAL A 145 12.44 -8.03 2.64
N ARG A 146 11.43 -8.10 1.75
CA ARG A 146 11.02 -9.35 1.08
C ARG A 146 12.00 -9.65 -0.05
N GLU A 147 12.70 -10.78 0.06
CA GLU A 147 13.32 -11.41 -1.12
C GLU A 147 12.21 -11.73 -2.12
N ALA A 148 12.48 -11.50 -3.41
CA ALA A 148 11.60 -11.87 -4.51
C ALA A 148 11.19 -13.33 -4.34
N GLN A 149 9.93 -13.59 -4.04
CA GLN A 149 9.37 -14.91 -4.20
C GLN A 149 9.08 -15.07 -5.68
N ASP A 150 9.98 -15.77 -6.35
CA ASP A 150 9.80 -16.34 -7.70
C ASP A 150 8.50 -17.15 -7.81
#